data_AF-A0A969JGH8-F1
#
_entry.id   AF-A0A969JGH8-F1
#
_cell.length_a   1.000
_cell.length_b   1.000
_cell.length_c   1.000
_cell.angle_alpha   90.00
_cell.angle_beta   90.00
_cell.angle_gamma   90.00
#
_symmetry.space_group_name_H-M   'P 1'
#
loop_
_entity.id
_entity.type
_entity.pdbx_description
1 polymer ?
#
loop_
_entity_poly.entity_id
_entity_poly.type
_entity_poly.pdbx_seq_one_letter_code
_entity_poly.pdbx_strand_id
1 'polypeptide(L)'
;MKKTYIGYQENDHKTPYAGYFEENMKPIPPHVVQALRLSPFRAASLHPLSHIAVLQNEGNLEVENGYTLEEDGSIRIAILTEMPNVTPAMWDWWFGWHGCMANRYKLWHPKSHKDAH
;
A
#
# COMPACT_ATOMS: atom_id res chain seq x y z
N MET A 1 -7.78 27.65 0.46
CA MET A 1 -7.30 26.25 0.42
C MET A 1 -6.16 26.15 -0.58
N LYS A 2 -5.07 25.45 -0.24
CA LYS A 2 -3.99 25.18 -1.20
C LYS A 2 -4.50 24.15 -2.21
N LYS A 3 -4.35 24.42 -3.51
CA LYS A 3 -4.80 23.50 -4.56
C LYS A 3 -3.92 22.24 -4.53
N THR A 4 -4.52 21.08 -4.37
CA THR A 4 -3.80 19.80 -4.38
C THR A 4 -3.58 19.32 -5.83
N TYR A 5 -2.54 18.53 -6.05
CA TYR A 5 -2.15 18.05 -7.39
C TYR A 5 -1.47 16.68 -7.32
N ILE A 6 -1.59 15.91 -8.40
CA ILE A 6 -0.92 14.62 -8.61
C ILE A 6 0.47 14.85 -9.20
N GLY A 7 1.39 13.93 -8.91
CA GLY A 7 2.75 13.97 -9.42
C GLY A 7 3.58 15.12 -8.86
N TYR A 8 4.82 15.20 -9.35
CA TYR A 8 5.75 16.27 -9.03
C TYR A 8 5.55 17.47 -9.95
N GLN A 9 5.69 18.66 -9.39
CA GLN A 9 5.84 19.92 -10.13
C GLN A 9 7.28 20.43 -10.02
N GLU A 10 7.60 21.51 -10.74
CA GLU A 10 8.95 22.08 -10.81
C GLU A 10 9.62 22.26 -9.44
N ASN A 11 8.88 22.73 -8.43
CA ASN A 11 9.42 22.92 -7.08
C ASN A 11 9.68 21.61 -6.32
N ASP A 12 8.94 20.53 -6.62
CA ASP A 12 9.19 19.23 -5.99
C ASP A 12 10.51 18.63 -6.46
N HIS A 13 10.90 18.90 -7.71
CA HIS A 13 12.17 18.47 -8.29
C HIS A 13 13.40 19.16 -7.69
N LYS A 14 13.21 20.24 -6.91
CA LYS A 14 14.30 20.96 -6.22
C LYS A 14 14.69 20.31 -4.89
N THR A 15 13.99 19.25 -4.47
CA THR A 15 14.26 18.57 -3.19
C THR A 15 15.37 17.53 -3.31
N PRO A 16 16.13 17.24 -2.22
CA PRO A 16 17.20 16.25 -2.25
C PRO A 16 16.75 14.82 -2.59
N TYR A 17 15.46 14.52 -2.40
CA TYR A 17 14.85 13.21 -2.65
C TYR A 17 14.09 13.13 -3.98
N ALA A 18 14.13 14.18 -4.81
CA ALA A 18 13.42 14.19 -6.09
C ALA A 18 13.88 13.08 -7.05
N GLY A 19 15.14 12.64 -6.94
CA GLY A 19 15.66 11.52 -7.74
C GLY A 19 14.99 10.18 -7.47
N TYR A 20 14.22 10.05 -6.38
CA TYR A 20 13.44 8.84 -6.08
C TYR A 20 12.01 8.88 -6.63
N PHE A 21 11.58 10.00 -7.21
CA PHE A 21 10.26 10.09 -7.82
C PHE A 21 10.27 9.40 -9.19
N GLU A 22 9.50 8.32 -9.32
CA GLU A 22 9.24 7.64 -10.58
C GLU A 22 7.75 7.69 -10.88
N GLU A 23 7.36 8.34 -11.98
CA GLU A 23 5.95 8.44 -12.38
C GLU A 23 5.43 7.11 -12.97
N ASN A 24 6.31 6.37 -13.65
CA ASN A 24 6.00 5.10 -14.28
C ASN A 24 6.12 3.96 -13.26
N MET A 25 5.01 3.71 -12.57
CA MET A 25 4.91 2.59 -11.64
C MET A 25 5.25 1.26 -12.33
N LYS A 26 6.04 0.44 -11.63
CA LYS A 26 6.31 -0.93 -12.04
C LYS A 26 5.01 -1.73 -12.16
N PRO A 27 4.95 -2.75 -13.03
CA PRO A 27 3.79 -3.64 -13.11
C PRO A 27 3.47 -4.29 -11.77
N ILE A 28 2.18 -4.58 -11.57
CA ILE A 28 1.71 -5.34 -10.40
C ILE A 28 2.38 -6.72 -10.41
N PRO A 29 2.89 -7.21 -9.26
CA PRO A 29 3.51 -8.53 -9.19
C PRO A 29 2.57 -9.64 -9.71
N PRO A 30 3.06 -10.62 -10.49
CA PRO A 30 2.20 -11.64 -11.10
C PRO A 30 1.34 -12.43 -10.10
N HIS A 31 1.84 -12.70 -8.89
CA HIS A 31 1.08 -13.41 -7.86
C HIS A 31 -0.14 -12.59 -7.38
N VAL A 32 -0.03 -11.27 -7.30
CA VAL A 32 -1.15 -10.38 -6.98
C VAL A 32 -2.15 -10.33 -8.13
N VAL A 33 -1.67 -10.27 -9.38
CA VAL A 33 -2.54 -10.33 -10.57
C VAL A 33 -3.34 -11.63 -10.59
N GLN A 34 -2.71 -12.76 -10.26
CA GLN A 34 -3.38 -14.06 -10.16
C GLN A 34 -4.43 -14.07 -9.05
N ALA A 35 -4.10 -13.57 -7.86
CA ALA A 35 -5.04 -13.45 -6.74
C ALA A 35 -6.25 -12.57 -7.06
N LEU A 36 -6.05 -11.46 -7.78
CA LEU A 36 -7.14 -10.58 -8.22
C LEU A 36 -8.08 -11.28 -9.21
N ARG A 37 -7.58 -12.16 -10.08
CA ARG A 37 -8.41 -12.95 -10.99
C ARG A 37 -9.28 -13.98 -10.26
N LEU A 38 -8.81 -14.45 -9.11
CA LEU A 38 -9.54 -15.39 -8.24
C LEU A 38 -10.47 -14.68 -7.26
N SER A 39 -10.33 -13.36 -7.12
CA SER A 39 -11.16 -12.56 -6.23
C SER A 39 -12.51 -12.18 -6.91
N PRO A 40 -13.59 -12.00 -6.14
CA PRO A 40 -13.66 -12.14 -4.70
C PRO A 40 -13.55 -13.60 -4.26
N PHE A 41 -12.76 -13.84 -3.22
CA PHE A 41 -12.80 -15.11 -2.50
C PHE A 41 -14.13 -15.24 -1.73
N ARG A 42 -14.43 -16.45 -1.28
CA ARG A 42 -15.62 -16.74 -0.48
C ARG A 42 -15.65 -15.81 0.75
N ALA A 43 -16.83 -15.28 1.09
CA ALA A 43 -17.02 -14.53 2.32
C ALA A 43 -16.47 -15.31 3.53
N ALA A 44 -15.89 -14.59 4.49
CA ALA A 44 -15.18 -15.12 5.65
C ALA A 44 -13.88 -15.91 5.38
N SER A 45 -13.40 -16.03 4.13
CA SER A 45 -12.03 -16.51 3.86
C SER A 45 -10.94 -15.55 4.36
N LEU A 46 -11.27 -14.27 4.52
CA LEU A 46 -10.42 -13.29 5.22
C LEU A 46 -11.00 -13.01 6.61
N HIS A 47 -10.15 -13.13 7.64
CA HIS A 47 -10.59 -13.01 9.03
C HIS A 47 -11.12 -11.61 9.35
N PRO A 48 -12.21 -11.51 10.14
CA PRO A 48 -12.69 -10.22 10.64
C PRO A 48 -11.72 -9.64 11.68
N LEU A 49 -11.88 -8.34 11.97
CA LEU A 49 -11.09 -7.64 12.99
C LEU A 49 -11.12 -8.33 14.37
N SER A 50 -12.25 -8.97 14.73
CA SER A 50 -12.39 -9.73 15.98
C SER A 50 -11.43 -10.93 16.09
N HIS A 51 -10.82 -11.37 14.99
CA HIS A 51 -9.90 -12.50 14.91
C HIS A 51 -8.51 -12.09 14.40
N ILE A 52 -8.16 -10.80 14.46
CA ILE A 52 -6.93 -10.25 13.88
C ILE A 52 -5.64 -10.83 14.48
N ALA A 53 -5.71 -11.36 15.71
CA ALA A 53 -4.55 -11.97 16.40
C ALA A 53 -3.96 -13.16 15.61
N VAL A 54 -4.75 -13.78 14.72
CA VAL A 54 -4.28 -14.85 13.83
C VAL A 54 -3.12 -14.42 12.92
N LEU A 55 -2.99 -13.11 12.63
CA LEU A 55 -1.85 -12.56 11.86
C LEU A 55 -0.51 -12.66 12.59
N GLN A 56 -0.50 -12.97 13.88
CA GLN A 56 0.73 -13.18 14.66
C GLN A 56 1.24 -14.63 14.59
N ASN A 57 0.44 -15.55 14.05
CA ASN A 57 0.84 -16.93 13.91
C ASN A 57 1.98 -17.06 12.89
N GLU A 58 2.83 -18.06 13.10
CA GLU A 58 3.87 -18.38 12.11
C GLU A 58 3.25 -18.93 10.82
N GLY A 59 3.82 -18.52 9.69
CA GLY A 59 3.40 -18.95 8.36
C GLY A 59 2.31 -18.08 7.74
N ASN A 60 1.92 -18.46 6.53
CA ASN A 60 0.92 -17.75 5.76
C ASN A 60 -0.49 -18.29 6.07
N LEU A 61 -1.48 -17.41 6.02
CA LEU A 61 -2.90 -17.73 6.02
C LEU A 61 -3.35 -18.27 4.66
N GLU A 62 -4.61 -18.70 4.60
CA GLU A 62 -5.22 -19.22 3.36
C GLU A 62 -5.19 -18.19 2.21
N VAL A 63 -5.40 -16.91 2.53
CA VAL A 63 -5.45 -15.82 1.55
C VAL A 63 -4.50 -14.70 1.97
N GLU A 64 -3.29 -14.72 1.41
CA GLU A 64 -2.29 -13.65 1.58
C GLU A 64 -2.48 -12.49 0.58
N ASN A 65 -3.19 -12.75 -0.52
CA ASN A 65 -3.42 -11.77 -1.58
C ASN A 65 -4.85 -11.94 -2.10
N GLY A 66 -5.61 -10.85 -2.19
CA GLY A 66 -6.96 -10.84 -2.74
C GLY A 66 -7.94 -10.06 -1.87
N TYR A 67 -9.23 -10.18 -2.22
CA TYR A 67 -10.30 -9.56 -1.44
C TYR A 67 -11.52 -10.46 -1.33
N THR A 68 -12.35 -10.20 -0.30
CA THR A 68 -13.67 -10.80 -0.12
C THR A 68 -14.74 -9.72 -0.15
N LEU A 69 -15.96 -10.10 -0.53
CA LEU A 69 -17.17 -9.32 -0.30
C LEU A 69 -17.95 -10.00 0.82
N GLU A 70 -18.13 -9.33 1.94
CA GLU A 70 -18.79 -9.87 3.12
C GLU A 70 -20.32 -9.65 3.06
N GLU A 71 -21.07 -10.41 3.85
CA GLU A 71 -22.55 -10.35 3.86
C GLU A 71 -23.09 -8.98 4.31
N ASP A 72 -22.33 -8.25 5.14
CA ASP A 72 -22.65 -6.89 5.58
C ASP A 72 -22.30 -5.82 4.52
N GLY A 73 -21.82 -6.23 3.34
CA GLY A 73 -21.39 -5.35 2.27
C GLY A 73 -19.97 -4.77 2.43
N SER A 74 -19.25 -5.12 3.51
CA SER A 74 -17.86 -4.73 3.68
C SER A 74 -16.93 -5.49 2.73
N ILE A 75 -15.75 -4.89 2.49
CA ILE A 75 -14.67 -5.52 1.71
C ILE A 75 -13.50 -5.74 2.66
N ARG A 76 -12.97 -6.96 2.70
CA ARG A 76 -11.68 -7.26 3.35
C ARG A 76 -10.64 -7.49 2.26
N ILE A 77 -9.44 -6.98 2.48
CA ILE A 77 -8.34 -7.05 1.52
C ILE A 77 -7.10 -7.56 2.25
N ALA A 78 -6.44 -8.55 1.67
CA ALA A 78 -5.10 -8.98 2.05
C ALA A 78 -4.14 -8.72 0.88
N ILE A 79 -2.93 -8.26 1.21
CA ILE A 79 -1.86 -8.06 0.25
C ILE A 79 -0.51 -8.32 0.92
N LEU A 80 0.26 -9.25 0.38
CA LEU A 80 1.62 -9.51 0.79
C LEU A 80 2.57 -8.78 -0.16
N THR A 81 3.31 -7.81 0.35
CA THR A 81 4.34 -7.10 -0.41
C THR A 81 5.72 -7.45 0.15
N GLU A 82 6.46 -8.26 -0.59
CA GLU A 82 7.83 -8.60 -0.23
C GLU A 82 8.75 -7.38 -0.41
N MET A 83 9.50 -7.06 0.64
CA MET A 83 10.45 -5.93 0.66
C MET A 83 11.85 -6.44 0.99
N PRO A 84 12.54 -7.10 0.04
CA PRO A 84 13.86 -7.65 0.29
C PRO A 84 14.84 -6.53 0.69
N ASN A 85 15.65 -6.80 1.72
CA ASN A 85 16.62 -5.87 2.31
C ASN A 85 16.00 -4.66 3.05
N VAL A 86 14.69 -4.63 3.27
CA VAL A 86 14.05 -3.64 4.14
C VAL A 86 13.92 -4.20 5.55
N THR A 87 14.30 -3.43 6.56
CA THR A 87 14.14 -3.81 7.97
C THR A 87 12.90 -3.16 8.57
N PRO A 88 12.33 -3.70 9.67
CA PRO A 88 11.23 -3.05 10.38
C PRO A 88 11.51 -1.60 10.77
N ALA A 89 12.74 -1.28 11.20
CA ALA A 89 13.12 0.09 11.56
C ALA A 89 13.09 1.07 10.36
N MET A 90 13.36 0.60 9.13
CA MET A 90 13.20 1.42 7.93
C MET A 90 11.73 1.74 7.65
N TRP A 91 10.84 0.79 7.96
CA TRP A 91 9.40 0.97 7.84
C TRP A 91 8.87 1.98 8.85
N ASP A 92 9.29 1.86 10.11
CA ASP A 92 8.97 2.83 11.16
C ASP A 92 9.45 4.24 10.78
N TRP A 93 10.69 4.36 10.30
CA TRP A 93 11.24 5.63 9.80
C TRP A 93 10.42 6.18 8.64
N TRP A 94 10.05 5.35 7.67
CA TRP A 94 9.28 5.76 6.50
C TRP A 94 7.97 6.41 6.92
N PHE A 95 7.18 5.74 7.77
CA PHE A 95 5.90 6.26 8.27
C PHE A 95 6.03 7.54 9.08
N GLY A 96 7.14 7.72 9.80
CA GLY A 96 7.46 9.01 10.44
C GLY A 96 7.88 10.11 9.46
N TRP A 97 8.50 9.76 8.34
CA TRP A 97 9.15 10.71 7.42
C TRP A 97 8.26 11.17 6.26
N HIS A 98 7.48 10.26 5.65
CA HIS A 98 6.76 10.56 4.40
C HIS A 98 5.48 11.37 4.61
N GLY A 99 4.85 11.26 5.80
CA GLY A 99 3.54 11.84 6.09
C GLY A 99 3.53 13.34 6.36
N CYS A 100 4.69 13.96 6.61
CA CYS A 100 4.75 15.37 7.00
C CYS A 100 4.79 16.35 5.82
N MET A 101 4.96 15.88 4.58
CA MET A 101 5.02 16.74 3.38
C MET A 101 4.42 16.04 2.16
N ALA A 102 3.56 16.74 1.43
CA ALA A 102 2.90 16.24 0.24
C ALA A 102 3.85 15.63 -0.80
N ASN A 103 5.00 16.25 -1.04
CA ASN A 103 5.96 15.75 -2.03
C ASN A 103 6.70 14.47 -1.59
N ARG A 104 6.89 14.26 -0.27
CA ARG A 104 7.38 12.98 0.24
C ARG A 104 6.32 11.90 0.13
N TYR A 105 5.07 12.21 0.48
CA TYR A 105 3.98 11.24 0.40
C TYR A 105 3.73 10.76 -1.04
N LYS A 106 3.92 11.66 -2.02
CA LYS A 106 3.86 11.33 -3.45
C LYS A 106 4.91 10.34 -3.93
N LEU A 107 6.06 10.21 -3.26
CA LEU A 107 7.05 9.18 -3.57
C LEU A 107 6.45 7.77 -3.39
N TRP A 108 5.52 7.61 -2.45
CA TRP A 108 4.87 6.31 -2.19
C TRP A 108 3.94 5.91 -3.35
N HIS A 109 3.10 6.83 -3.81
CA HIS A 109 2.18 6.54 -4.91
C HIS A 109 2.03 7.77 -5.84
N PRO A 110 2.81 7.85 -6.93
CA PRO A 110 2.93 9.04 -7.78
C PRO A 110 1.60 9.45 -8.43
N LYS A 111 0.71 8.48 -8.67
CA LYS A 111 -0.57 8.65 -9.37
C LYS A 111 -1.80 8.85 -8.48
N SER A 112 -1.66 8.75 -7.15
CA SER A 112 -2.82 8.76 -6.24
C SER A 112 -2.65 9.71 -5.06
N HIS A 113 -1.44 9.85 -4.53
CA HIS A 113 -1.19 10.74 -3.40
C HIS A 113 -1.13 12.20 -3.87
N LYS A 114 -1.90 13.07 -3.22
CA LYS A 114 -2.01 14.50 -3.59
C LYS A 114 -1.50 15.43 -2.50
N ASP A 115 -1.76 15.10 -1.25
CA ASP A 115 -1.43 15.90 -0.08
C ASP A 115 -1.17 14.99 1.13
N ALA A 116 -0.43 15.49 2.12
CA ALA A 116 -0.15 14.80 3.38
C ALA A 116 -0.70 15.65 4.53
N HIS A 117 -1.45 15.04 5.45
CA HIS A 117 -2.19 15.72 6.52
C HIS A 117 -1.44 15.67 7.85
#